data_AF-A0A7C3Q886-F1
#
_entry.id   AF-A0A7C3Q886-F1
#
_cell.length_a   1.000
_cell.length_b   1.000
_cell.length_c   1.000
_cell.angle_alpha   90.00
_cell.angle_beta   90.00
_cell.angle_gamma   90.00
#
_symmetry.space_group_name_H-M   'P 1'
#
loop_
_entity.id
_entity.type
_entity.pdbx_description
1 polymer ?
#
loop_
_entity_poly.entity_id
_entity_poly.type
_entity_poly.pdbx_seq_one_letter_code
_entity_poly.pdbx_strand_id
1 'polypeptide(L)'
;MEVIKALEELRQHLESTRQFLGITVGLNKEECAVMLRKLHALLPEEIRQAAQIRDEAQRVLNTAKQEAETIENRARIEAQHVLDAARKEGEQALQRARMEQERMLNENEILRIAKAEADKTRAAAETEANRLRREADQYAHDVLTKLENVVSRVLGTVEKGRSELQRSLKPQDAAALPTDGEQ
;
A
#
# COMPACT_ATOMS: atom_id res chain seq x y z
N MET A 1 46.86 56.02 -18.55
CA MET A 1 47.91 56.90 -19.14
C MET A 1 47.36 58.20 -19.70
N GLU A 2 46.10 58.27 -20.13
CA GLU A 2 45.49 59.53 -20.63
C GLU A 2 45.26 60.59 -19.55
N VAL A 3 44.95 60.19 -18.31
CA VAL A 3 44.74 61.14 -17.19
C VAL A 3 46.02 61.91 -16.82
N ILE A 4 47.18 61.25 -16.85
CA ILE A 4 48.48 61.91 -16.59
C ILE A 4 48.83 62.85 -17.75
N LYS A 5 48.59 62.44 -18.99
CA LYS A 5 48.77 63.30 -20.17
C LYS A 5 47.85 64.52 -20.13
N ALA A 6 46.58 64.35 -19.80
CA ALA A 6 45.61 65.43 -19.67
C ALA A 6 45.99 66.43 -18.55
N LEU A 7 46.60 65.96 -17.46
CA LEU A 7 47.12 66.85 -16.40
C LEU A 7 48.36 67.62 -16.84
N GLU A 8 49.26 66.98 -17.58
CA GLU A 8 50.44 67.63 -18.12
C GLU A 8 50.06 68.66 -19.20
N GLU A 9 49.08 68.33 -20.04
CA GLU A 9 48.47 69.24 -21.01
C GLU A 9 47.77 70.42 -20.32
N LEU A 10 47.02 70.18 -19.24
CA LEU A 10 46.40 71.25 -18.44
C LEU A 10 47.45 72.17 -17.80
N ARG A 11 48.56 71.61 -17.30
CA ARG A 11 49.71 72.39 -16.81
C ARG A 11 50.31 73.25 -17.92
N GLN A 12 50.53 72.68 -19.10
CA GLN A 12 51.08 73.36 -20.25
C GLN A 12 50.15 74.49 -20.78
N HIS A 13 48.84 74.29 -20.74
CA HIS A 13 47.85 75.32 -21.11
C HIS A 13 47.80 76.47 -20.08
N LEU A 14 47.92 76.18 -18.79
CA LEU A 14 48.08 77.21 -17.75
C LEU A 14 49.42 77.96 -17.89
N GLU A 15 50.48 77.28 -18.33
CA GLU A 15 51.78 77.90 -18.56
C GLU A 15 51.78 78.84 -19.77
N SER A 16 51.04 78.50 -20.84
CA SER A 16 50.98 79.22 -22.12
C SER A 16 49.94 80.36 -22.19
N THR A 17 49.14 80.57 -21.14
CA THR A 17 48.16 81.66 -21.10
C THR A 17 48.88 83.02 -21.09
N ARG A 18 48.65 83.87 -22.12
CA ARG A 18 49.27 85.20 -22.25
C ARG A 18 48.92 86.11 -21.07
N GLN A 19 49.93 86.67 -20.42
CA GLN A 19 49.79 87.79 -19.50
C GLN A 19 49.58 89.07 -20.30
N PHE A 20 48.49 89.79 -20.02
CA PHE A 20 48.29 91.17 -20.47
C PHE A 20 48.27 92.05 -19.22
N LEU A 21 49.20 93.01 -19.13
CA LEU A 21 49.26 94.00 -18.04
C LEU A 21 49.18 93.40 -16.62
N GLY A 22 49.94 92.32 -16.38
CA GLY A 22 50.06 91.72 -15.05
C GLY A 22 48.78 91.07 -14.49
N ILE A 23 47.67 91.06 -15.23
CA ILE A 23 46.40 90.45 -14.81
C ILE A 23 45.92 89.52 -15.91
N THR A 24 46.24 88.24 -15.76
CA THR A 24 45.45 87.17 -16.40
C THR A 24 44.23 86.96 -15.51
N VAL A 25 43.03 87.10 -16.09
CA VAL A 25 41.73 87.12 -15.41
C VAL A 25 41.61 86.03 -14.33
N GLY A 26 41.55 86.45 -13.06
CA GLY A 26 40.95 85.71 -11.94
C GLY A 26 41.65 84.44 -11.41
N LEU A 27 42.83 84.06 -11.93
CA LEU A 27 43.49 82.80 -11.56
C LEU A 27 44.94 83.02 -11.10
N ASN A 28 45.23 82.65 -9.85
CA ASN A 28 46.59 82.63 -9.33
C ASN A 28 47.35 81.42 -9.90
N LYS A 29 48.20 81.68 -10.90
CA LYS A 29 48.99 80.66 -11.60
C LYS A 29 49.87 79.83 -10.65
N GLU A 30 50.38 80.43 -9.58
CA GLU A 30 51.26 79.76 -8.62
C GLU A 30 50.48 78.74 -7.78
N GLU A 31 49.29 79.11 -7.30
CA GLU A 31 48.39 78.22 -6.57
C GLU A 31 47.88 77.06 -7.44
N CYS A 32 47.47 77.35 -8.68
CA CYS A 32 47.06 76.31 -9.63
C CYS A 32 48.20 75.33 -9.93
N ALA A 33 49.44 75.83 -10.08
CA ALA A 33 50.61 74.98 -10.30
C ALA A 33 50.92 74.10 -9.08
N VAL A 34 50.77 74.62 -7.86
CA VAL A 34 50.92 73.83 -6.62
C VAL A 34 49.85 72.74 -6.53
N MET A 35 48.58 73.07 -6.79
CA MET A 35 47.49 72.10 -6.77
C MET A 35 47.65 71.01 -7.84
N LEU A 36 48.09 71.37 -9.04
CA LEU A 36 48.36 70.40 -10.11
C LEU A 36 49.52 69.47 -9.78
N ARG A 37 50.61 69.98 -9.17
CA ARG A 37 51.70 69.13 -8.69
C ARG A 37 51.21 68.14 -7.63
N LYS A 38 50.36 68.60 -6.71
CA LYS A 38 49.76 67.74 -5.67
C LYS A 38 48.84 66.67 -6.28
N LEU A 39 48.01 67.03 -7.25
CA LEU A 39 47.16 66.09 -8.00
C LEU A 39 48.01 65.07 -8.76
N HIS A 40 49.06 65.52 -9.46
CA HIS A 40 49.95 64.63 -10.21
C HIS A 40 50.72 63.66 -9.29
N ALA A 41 51.06 64.07 -8.07
CA ALA A 41 51.72 63.21 -7.09
C ALA A 41 50.78 62.12 -6.51
N LEU A 42 49.53 62.47 -6.22
CA LEU A 42 48.59 61.57 -5.52
C LEU A 42 47.79 60.67 -6.48
N LEU A 43 47.38 61.17 -7.64
CA LEU A 43 46.51 60.41 -8.56
C LEU A 43 47.08 59.08 -9.06
N PRO A 44 48.39 58.93 -9.36
CA PRO A 44 48.93 57.64 -9.80
C PRO A 44 48.78 56.56 -8.73
N GLU A 45 48.86 56.93 -7.45
CA GLU A 45 48.68 56.02 -6.34
C GLU A 45 47.21 55.61 -6.18
N GLU A 46 46.30 56.59 -6.19
CA GLU A 46 44.85 56.33 -6.13
C GLU A 46 44.35 55.43 -7.28
N ILE A 47 44.82 55.68 -8.51
CA ILE A 47 44.48 54.83 -9.67
C ILE A 47 45.01 53.41 -9.49
N ARG A 48 46.21 53.25 -8.92
CA ARG A 48 46.79 51.93 -8.65
C ARG A 48 45.98 51.19 -7.60
N GLN A 49 45.59 51.86 -6.51
CA GLN A 49 44.76 51.27 -5.47
C GLN A 49 43.39 50.87 -6.01
N ALA A 50 42.73 51.74 -6.78
CA ALA A 50 41.44 51.41 -7.42
C ALA A 50 41.55 50.21 -8.37
N ALA A 51 42.64 50.09 -9.13
CA ALA A 51 42.91 48.94 -9.98
C ALA A 51 43.11 47.65 -9.16
N GLN A 52 43.85 47.71 -8.04
CA GLN A 52 44.04 46.57 -7.15
C GLN A 52 42.73 46.10 -6.54
N ILE A 53 41.92 47.02 -6.00
CA ILE A 53 40.60 46.72 -5.43
C ILE A 53 39.70 46.07 -6.49
N ARG A 54 39.70 46.59 -7.73
CA ARG A 54 38.96 45.98 -8.84
C ARG A 54 39.42 44.55 -9.12
N ASP A 55 40.73 44.33 -9.18
CA ASP A 55 41.29 43.01 -9.49
C ASP A 55 40.99 42.00 -8.37
N GLU A 56 41.06 42.43 -7.10
CA GLU A 56 40.65 41.64 -5.93
C GLU A 56 39.15 41.33 -5.95
N ALA A 57 38.31 42.34 -6.19
CA ALA A 57 36.87 42.16 -6.34
C ALA A 57 36.52 41.19 -7.47
N GLN A 58 37.22 41.27 -8.60
CA GLN A 58 37.04 40.35 -9.72
C GLN A 58 37.43 38.92 -9.35
N ARG A 59 38.52 38.73 -8.58
CA ARG A 59 38.91 37.41 -8.08
C ARG A 59 37.84 36.84 -7.16
N VAL A 60 37.37 37.60 -6.18
CA VAL A 60 36.32 37.18 -5.25
C VAL A 60 35.04 36.81 -6.01
N LEU A 61 34.62 37.62 -6.98
CA LEU A 61 33.46 37.33 -7.82
C LEU A 61 33.61 36.03 -8.61
N ASN A 62 34.80 35.79 -9.17
CA ASN A 62 35.05 34.55 -9.93
C ASN A 62 35.02 33.32 -9.01
N THR A 63 35.64 33.40 -7.83
CA THR A 63 35.60 32.32 -6.84
C THR A 63 34.17 32.05 -6.37
N ALA A 64 33.41 33.09 -6.03
CA ALA A 64 32.02 32.96 -5.60
C ALA A 64 31.14 32.35 -6.69
N LYS A 65 31.35 32.72 -7.96
CA LYS A 65 30.64 32.10 -9.10
C LYS A 65 30.96 30.61 -9.23
N GLN A 66 32.23 30.25 -9.15
CA GLN A 66 32.65 28.85 -9.24
C GLN A 66 32.10 28.04 -8.07
N GLU A 67 32.11 28.57 -6.86
CA GLU A 67 31.51 27.93 -5.69
C GLU A 67 29.99 27.75 -5.87
N ALA A 68 29.28 28.78 -6.33
CA ALA A 68 27.85 28.68 -6.62
C ALA A 68 27.55 27.58 -7.64
N GLU A 69 28.29 27.51 -8.75
CA GLU A 69 28.15 26.45 -9.75
C GLU A 69 28.39 25.06 -9.16
N THR A 70 29.38 24.91 -8.27
CA THR A 70 29.61 23.61 -7.61
C THR A 70 28.47 23.22 -6.66
N ILE A 71 27.91 24.18 -5.93
CA ILE A 71 26.78 23.96 -5.02
C ILE A 71 25.53 23.59 -5.82
N GLU A 72 25.22 24.31 -6.89
CA GLU A 72 24.09 24.02 -7.77
C GLU A 72 24.19 22.63 -8.39
N ASN A 73 25.38 22.26 -8.88
CA ASN A 73 25.61 20.93 -9.46
C ASN A 73 25.45 19.83 -8.41
N ARG A 74 25.99 20.00 -7.20
CA ARG A 74 25.81 19.04 -6.10
C ARG A 74 24.35 18.90 -5.72
N ALA A 75 23.65 20.01 -5.51
CA ALA A 75 22.23 20.02 -5.16
C ALA A 75 21.39 19.33 -6.25
N ARG A 76 21.70 19.54 -7.53
CA ARG A 76 21.02 18.87 -8.65
C ARG A 76 21.26 17.36 -8.63
N ILE A 77 22.49 16.92 -8.39
CA ILE A 77 22.83 15.48 -8.30
C ILE A 77 22.11 14.83 -7.11
N GLU A 78 22.14 15.47 -5.95
CA GLU A 78 21.47 14.98 -4.74
C GLU A 78 19.95 14.91 -4.94
N ALA A 79 19.34 15.96 -5.51
CA ALA A 79 17.92 15.96 -5.83
C ALA A 79 17.54 14.83 -6.78
N GLN A 80 18.34 14.60 -7.83
CA GLN A 80 18.12 13.49 -8.75
C GLN A 80 18.21 12.13 -8.05
N HIS A 81 19.23 11.95 -7.19
CA HIS A 81 19.39 10.72 -6.42
C HIS A 81 18.20 10.47 -5.47
N VAL A 82 17.69 11.50 -4.80
CA VAL A 82 16.51 11.40 -3.94
C VAL A 82 15.27 11.03 -4.75
N LEU A 83 15.07 11.64 -5.92
CA LEU A 83 13.94 11.31 -6.79
C LEU A 83 14.01 9.86 -7.30
N ASP A 84 15.20 9.40 -7.69
CA ASP A 84 15.39 8.02 -8.18
C ASP A 84 15.19 7.00 -7.04
N ALA A 85 15.69 7.29 -5.85
CA ALA A 85 15.46 6.47 -4.66
C ALA A 85 13.98 6.39 -4.30
N ALA A 86 13.28 7.54 -4.23
CA ALA A 86 11.86 7.61 -3.93
C ALA A 86 11.01 6.86 -4.98
N ARG A 87 11.38 6.98 -6.26
CA ARG A 87 10.71 6.24 -7.33
C ARG A 87 10.88 4.74 -7.16
N LYS A 88 12.11 4.26 -6.92
CA LYS A 88 12.39 2.84 -6.70
C LYS A 88 11.64 2.29 -5.49
N GLU A 89 11.62 3.02 -4.38
CA GLU A 89 10.87 2.64 -3.19
C GLU A 89 9.36 2.59 -3.47
N GLY A 90 8.83 3.56 -4.21
CA GLY A 90 7.44 3.58 -4.65
C GLY A 90 7.08 2.37 -5.53
N GLU A 91 7.93 2.02 -6.50
CA GLU A 91 7.77 0.84 -7.34
C GLU A 91 7.78 -0.45 -6.51
N GLN A 92 8.69 -0.58 -5.54
CA GLN A 92 8.74 -1.72 -4.62
C GLN A 92 7.51 -1.79 -3.69
N ALA A 93 7.01 -0.65 -3.21
CA ALA A 93 5.80 -0.59 -2.41
C ALA A 93 4.57 -1.06 -3.21
N LEU A 94 4.43 -0.58 -4.44
CA LEU A 94 3.36 -1.01 -5.35
C LEU A 94 3.45 -2.50 -5.69
N GLN A 95 4.65 -3.02 -5.93
CA GLN A 95 4.85 -4.45 -6.20
C GLN A 95 4.43 -5.30 -4.99
N ARG A 96 4.84 -4.92 -3.77
CA ARG A 96 4.43 -5.60 -2.54
C ARG A 96 2.93 -5.57 -2.33
N ALA A 97 2.30 -4.41 -2.55
CA ALA A 97 0.85 -4.28 -2.44
C ALA A 97 0.11 -5.20 -3.43
N ARG A 98 0.58 -5.32 -4.67
CA ARG A 98 0.00 -6.22 -5.68
C ARG A 98 0.14 -7.69 -5.29
N MET A 99 1.32 -8.12 -4.86
CA MET A 99 1.54 -9.50 -4.41
C MET A 99 0.64 -9.86 -3.22
N GLU A 100 0.49 -8.93 -2.27
CA GLU A 100 -0.40 -9.15 -1.12
C GLU A 100 -1.87 -9.17 -1.53
N GLN A 101 -2.29 -8.30 -2.45
CA GLN A 101 -3.64 -8.32 -3.01
C GLN A 101 -3.94 -9.65 -3.69
N GLU A 102 -3.03 -10.17 -4.53
CA GLU A 102 -3.18 -11.46 -5.18
C GLU A 102 -3.29 -12.60 -4.16
N ARG A 103 -2.47 -12.58 -3.10
CA ARG A 103 -2.54 -13.54 -1.99
C ARG A 103 -3.91 -13.52 -1.32
N MET A 104 -4.41 -12.33 -0.95
CA MET A 104 -5.71 -12.18 -0.29
C MET A 104 -6.87 -12.65 -1.18
N LEU A 105 -6.82 -12.35 -2.49
CA LEU A 105 -7.84 -12.81 -3.44
C LEU A 105 -7.86 -14.33 -3.56
N ASN A 106 -6.69 -14.95 -3.68
CA ASN A 106 -6.56 -16.40 -3.74
C ASN A 106 -7.08 -17.06 -2.46
N GLU A 107 -6.69 -16.55 -1.29
CA GLU A 107 -7.18 -17.04 0.00
C GLU A 107 -8.71 -16.92 0.12
N ASN A 108 -9.27 -15.80 -0.34
CA ASN A 108 -10.72 -15.61 -0.35
C ASN A 108 -11.44 -16.57 -1.30
N GLU A 109 -10.87 -16.83 -2.48
CA GLU A 109 -11.43 -17.77 -3.44
C GLU A 109 -11.39 -19.21 -2.92
N ILE A 110 -10.28 -19.63 -2.31
CA ILE A 110 -10.17 -20.94 -1.64
C ILE A 110 -11.23 -21.05 -0.54
N LEU A 111 -11.39 -20.04 0.31
CA LEU A 111 -12.42 -20.03 1.36
C LEU A 111 -13.84 -20.12 0.78
N ARG A 112 -14.12 -19.42 -0.31
CA ARG A 112 -15.42 -19.46 -0.99
C ARG A 112 -15.72 -20.85 -1.55
N ILE A 113 -14.75 -21.49 -2.21
CA ILE A 113 -14.88 -22.84 -2.75
C ILE A 113 -15.05 -23.86 -1.62
N ALA A 114 -14.21 -23.80 -0.59
CA ALA A 114 -14.28 -24.69 0.56
C ALA A 114 -15.64 -24.59 1.27
N LYS A 115 -16.17 -23.38 1.42
CA LYS A 115 -17.51 -23.16 2.00
C LYS A 115 -18.61 -23.76 1.13
N ALA A 116 -18.57 -23.53 -0.18
CA ALA A 116 -19.56 -24.09 -1.10
C ALA A 116 -19.54 -25.63 -1.07
N GLU A 117 -18.36 -26.24 -1.00
CA GLU A 117 -18.21 -27.70 -0.92
C GLU A 117 -18.67 -28.27 0.42
N ALA A 118 -18.38 -27.57 1.52
CA ALA A 118 -18.89 -27.92 2.84
C ALA A 118 -20.43 -27.89 2.88
N ASP A 119 -21.05 -26.85 2.31
CA ASP A 119 -22.52 -26.74 2.26
C ASP A 119 -23.14 -27.85 1.40
N LYS A 120 -22.53 -28.22 0.26
CA LYS A 120 -22.98 -29.37 -0.53
C LYS A 120 -22.88 -30.69 0.24
N THR A 121 -21.76 -30.91 0.92
CA THR A 121 -21.52 -32.13 1.71
C THR A 121 -22.55 -32.22 2.83
N ARG A 122 -22.83 -31.10 3.51
CA ARG A 122 -23.86 -31.02 4.55
C ARG A 122 -25.25 -31.34 4.00
N ALA A 123 -25.63 -30.74 2.87
CA ALA A 123 -26.93 -31.01 2.24
C ALA A 123 -27.09 -32.47 1.79
N ALA A 124 -26.03 -33.07 1.24
CA ALA A 124 -26.01 -34.48 0.86
C ALA A 124 -26.15 -35.40 2.09
N ALA A 125 -25.39 -35.11 3.15
CA ALA A 125 -25.46 -35.86 4.41
C ALA A 125 -26.84 -35.75 5.07
N GLU A 126 -27.46 -34.56 5.08
CA GLU A 126 -28.82 -34.36 5.60
C GLU A 126 -29.86 -35.17 4.78
N THR A 127 -29.73 -35.17 3.46
CA THR A 127 -30.62 -35.94 2.57
C THR A 127 -30.48 -37.44 2.84
N GLU A 128 -29.24 -37.93 2.93
CA GLU A 128 -28.96 -39.34 3.18
C GLU A 128 -29.39 -39.78 4.57
N ALA A 129 -29.15 -38.96 5.60
CA ALA A 129 -29.62 -39.23 6.96
C ALA A 129 -31.15 -39.35 7.01
N ASN A 130 -31.88 -38.46 6.30
CA ASN A 130 -33.33 -38.52 6.21
C ASN A 130 -33.82 -39.77 5.46
N ARG A 131 -33.12 -40.16 4.38
CA ARG A 131 -33.40 -41.38 3.63
C ARG A 131 -33.21 -42.62 4.53
N LEU A 132 -32.07 -42.71 5.20
CA LEU A 132 -31.75 -43.83 6.09
C LEU A 132 -32.76 -43.94 7.25
N ARG A 133 -33.20 -42.81 7.82
CA ARG A 133 -34.23 -42.82 8.86
C ARG A 133 -35.53 -43.43 8.37
N ARG A 134 -36.00 -43.03 7.18
CA ARG A 134 -37.22 -43.59 6.58
C ARG A 134 -37.08 -45.08 6.29
N GLU A 135 -35.94 -45.49 5.76
CA GLU A 135 -35.66 -46.90 5.48
C GLU A 135 -35.60 -47.74 6.76
N ALA A 136 -35.01 -47.21 7.83
CA ALA A 136 -34.98 -47.86 9.14
C ALA A 136 -36.39 -47.97 9.75
N ASP A 137 -37.20 -46.92 9.66
CA ASP A 137 -38.60 -46.93 10.14
C ASP A 137 -39.42 -47.97 9.36
N GLN A 138 -39.26 -48.03 8.03
CA GLN A 138 -39.92 -49.02 7.18
C GLN A 138 -39.49 -50.44 7.55
N TYR A 139 -38.19 -50.66 7.73
CA TYR A 139 -37.66 -51.96 8.14
C TYR A 139 -38.19 -52.40 9.51
N ALA A 140 -38.23 -51.47 10.49
CA ALA A 140 -38.79 -51.74 11.80
C ALA A 140 -40.27 -52.14 11.70
N HIS A 141 -41.05 -51.45 10.86
CA HIS A 141 -42.43 -51.80 10.60
C HIS A 141 -42.57 -53.21 10.02
N ASP A 142 -41.80 -53.55 8.98
CA ASP A 142 -41.84 -54.87 8.35
C ASP A 142 -41.47 -56.01 9.33
N VAL A 143 -40.48 -55.77 10.19
CA VAL A 143 -40.08 -56.73 11.23
C VAL A 143 -41.19 -56.91 12.26
N LEU A 144 -41.82 -55.82 12.71
CA LEU A 144 -42.94 -55.87 13.66
C LEU A 144 -44.16 -56.59 13.06
N THR A 145 -44.50 -56.34 11.79
CA THR A 145 -45.58 -57.06 11.10
C THR A 145 -45.27 -58.55 10.97
N LYS A 146 -44.02 -58.93 10.67
CA LYS A 146 -43.61 -60.35 10.65
C LYS A 146 -43.76 -60.98 12.03
N LEU A 147 -43.36 -60.29 13.09
CA LEU A 147 -43.48 -60.76 14.46
C LEU A 147 -44.95 -60.94 14.87
N GLU A 148 -45.81 -59.96 14.56
CA GLU A 148 -47.25 -60.03 14.79
C GLU A 148 -47.88 -61.27 14.14
N ASN A 149 -47.54 -61.54 12.89
CA ASN A 149 -48.03 -62.72 12.16
C ASN A 149 -47.56 -64.06 12.78
N VAL A 150 -46.37 -64.08 13.38
CA VAL A 150 -45.87 -65.27 14.10
C VAL A 150 -46.63 -65.43 15.42
N VAL A 151 -46.77 -64.37 16.21
CA VAL A 151 -47.50 -64.40 17.49
C VAL A 151 -48.95 -64.81 17.28
N SER A 152 -49.64 -64.26 16.27
CA SER A 152 -51.03 -64.63 15.93
C SER A 152 -51.18 -66.11 15.56
N ARG A 153 -50.21 -66.69 14.84
CA ARG A 153 -50.20 -68.14 14.53
C ARG A 153 -49.99 -68.99 15.78
N VAL A 154 -49.08 -68.58 16.66
CA VAL A 154 -48.85 -69.27 17.94
C VAL A 154 -50.11 -69.19 18.81
N LEU A 155 -50.72 -68.01 18.95
CA LEU A 155 -51.95 -67.81 19.71
C LEU A 155 -53.09 -68.69 19.17
N GLY A 156 -53.31 -68.70 17.85
CA GLY A 156 -54.34 -69.55 17.24
C GLY A 156 -54.08 -71.05 17.43
N THR A 157 -52.82 -71.47 17.53
CA THR A 157 -52.47 -72.86 17.86
C THR A 157 -52.79 -73.18 19.32
N VAL A 158 -52.49 -72.26 20.24
CA VAL A 158 -52.83 -72.39 21.67
C VAL A 158 -54.34 -72.42 21.88
N GLU A 159 -55.10 -71.56 21.19
CA GLU A 159 -56.57 -71.53 21.28
C GLU A 159 -57.21 -72.83 20.77
N LYS A 160 -56.71 -73.39 19.66
CA LYS A 160 -57.12 -74.70 19.17
C LYS A 160 -56.84 -75.79 20.21
N GLY A 161 -55.61 -75.86 20.72
CA GLY A 161 -55.25 -76.83 21.76
C GLY A 161 -56.10 -76.69 23.03
N ARG A 162 -56.40 -75.46 23.46
CA ARG A 162 -57.31 -75.18 24.58
C ARG A 162 -58.74 -75.64 24.30
N SER A 163 -59.25 -75.38 23.08
CA SER A 163 -60.61 -75.77 22.68
C SER A 163 -60.78 -77.29 22.61
N GLU A 164 -59.75 -78.00 22.15
CA GLU A 164 -59.70 -79.47 22.17
C GLU A 164 -59.69 -80.02 23.60
N LEU A 165 -58.86 -79.47 24.49
CA LEU A 165 -58.87 -79.79 25.92
C LEU A 165 -60.22 -79.49 26.58
N GLN A 166 -60.86 -78.37 26.26
CA GLN A 166 -62.18 -78.04 26.78
C GLN A 166 -63.27 -78.99 26.26
N ARG A 167 -63.13 -79.48 25.02
CA ARG A 167 -64.03 -80.49 24.44
C ARG A 167 -63.82 -81.86 25.07
N SER A 168 -62.59 -82.26 25.38
CA SER A 168 -62.31 -83.52 26.09
C SER A 168 -62.68 -83.46 27.58
N LEU A 169 -62.73 -82.26 28.17
CA LEU A 169 -63.19 -82.02 29.55
C LEU A 169 -64.72 -81.91 29.69
N LYS A 170 -65.49 -81.78 28.61
CA LYS A 170 -66.95 -81.92 28.65
C LYS A 170 -67.29 -83.42 28.56
N PRO A 171 -67.79 -84.06 29.64
CA PRO A 171 -67.99 -85.50 29.66
C PRO A 171 -69.09 -85.96 28.70
N GLN A 172 -68.91 -87.18 28.19
CA GLN A 172 -69.92 -88.03 27.55
C GLN A 172 -70.95 -88.53 28.58
N ASP A 173 -71.51 -87.65 29.40
CA ASP A 173 -72.63 -87.94 30.30
C ASP A 173 -73.94 -87.40 29.70
N ALA A 174 -74.38 -87.98 28.59
CA ALA A 174 -75.75 -87.79 28.09
C ALA A 174 -76.16 -88.89 27.09
N ALA A 175 -75.97 -90.16 27.44
CA ALA A 175 -76.75 -91.25 26.85
C ALA A 175 -76.63 -92.50 27.72
N ALA A 176 -77.47 -92.57 28.74
CA ALA A 176 -77.76 -93.79 29.47
C ALA A 176 -78.26 -94.89 28.50
N LEU A 177 -77.75 -96.12 28.67
CA LEU A 177 -78.48 -97.36 28.35
C LEU A 177 -79.72 -97.50 29.28
N PRO A 178 -80.51 -98.58 29.20
CA PRO A 178 -81.39 -99.05 28.11
C PRO A 178 -82.82 -99.34 28.68
N THR A 179 -83.81 -99.66 27.84
CA THR A 179 -84.93 -100.59 28.17
C THR A 179 -85.72 -100.75 26.87
N ASP A 180 -85.55 -101.83 26.14
CA ASP A 180 -86.21 -103.13 26.33
C ASP A 180 -87.24 -103.28 25.21
N GLY A 181 -87.36 -104.52 24.74
CA GLY A 181 -88.15 -104.88 23.59
C GLY A 181 -89.65 -104.59 23.78
N GLU A 182 -90.37 -104.57 22.66
CA GLU A 182 -91.27 -105.67 22.29
C GLU A 182 -92.09 -105.23 21.07
N GLN A 183 -92.10 -106.13 20.07
CA GLN A 183 -93.10 -106.36 19.01
C GLN A 183 -93.20 -105.34 17.86
#